data_AF-A0A6G7P0U3-F1
#
_entry.id   AF-A0A6G7P0U3-F1
#
_cell.length_a   1.000
_cell.length_b   1.000
_cell.length_c   1.000
_cell.angle_alpha   90.00
_cell.angle_beta   90.00
_cell.angle_gamma   90.00
#
_symmetry.space_group_name_H-M   'P 1'
#
loop_
_entity.id
_entity.type
_entity.pdbx_description
1 polymer ?
#
loop_
_entity_poly.entity_id
_entity_poly.type
_entity_poly.pdbx_seq_one_letter_code
_entity_poly.pdbx_strand_id
1 'polypeptide(L)'
;MPTDHACRAAAEQAARCLTPVRSVLVPADRAEPAADAEVMPVVLRDYLGVRARPSASRASGGRRPAPVDVATGAVVLGMCLDGLRAELTGTLAAWHADLGTRLHQALTGPLAAGRQADAWQPLADLQQRAHEVLTAVAGSGRGGAAGPRSLVARFVLLEDAVCGVLRRMGVPADTAGACAGGLTAAAGSLFGLALGEGDGVAGRPV
;
A
#
# COMPACT_ATOMS: atom_id res chain seq x y z
N MET A 1 -23.55 -0.86 -7.52
CA MET A 1 -22.41 0.09 -7.55
C MET A 1 -21.67 0.01 -6.23
N PRO A 2 -20.33 0.17 -6.20
CA PRO A 2 -19.59 0.26 -4.95
C PRO A 2 -20.08 1.47 -4.16
N THR A 3 -20.49 1.22 -2.93
CA THR A 3 -20.91 2.25 -1.98
C THR A 3 -19.69 2.87 -1.33
N ASP A 4 -19.81 4.08 -0.78
CA ASP A 4 -18.71 4.74 -0.05
C ASP A 4 -18.17 3.86 1.08
N HIS A 5 -19.06 3.10 1.73
CA HIS A 5 -18.70 2.09 2.71
C HIS A 5 -17.83 0.96 2.13
N ALA A 6 -18.15 0.43 0.94
CA ALA A 6 -17.36 -0.60 0.29
C ALA A 6 -15.97 -0.08 -0.11
N CYS A 7 -15.89 1.13 -0.66
CA CYS A 7 -14.61 1.78 -0.97
C CYS A 7 -13.75 1.98 0.27
N ARG A 8 -14.35 2.44 1.37
CA ARG A 8 -13.65 2.61 2.64
C ARG A 8 -13.16 1.28 3.22
N ALA A 9 -14.01 0.25 3.24
CA ALA A 9 -13.65 -1.06 3.77
C ALA A 9 -12.51 -1.71 2.96
N ALA A 10 -12.55 -1.60 1.63
CA ALA A 10 -11.49 -2.06 0.76
C ALA A 10 -10.18 -1.29 1.01
N ALA A 11 -10.26 0.04 1.12
CA ALA A 11 -9.09 0.88 1.41
C ALA A 11 -8.47 0.58 2.78
N GLU A 12 -9.28 0.34 3.81
CA GLU A 12 -8.82 -0.11 5.12
C GLU A 12 -8.13 -1.48 5.06
N GLN A 13 -8.67 -2.42 4.28
CA GLN A 13 -8.04 -3.72 4.06
C GLN A 13 -6.69 -3.57 3.35
N ALA A 14 -6.63 -2.77 2.28
CA ALA A 14 -5.40 -2.47 1.56
C ALA A 14 -4.35 -1.85 2.48
N ALA A 15 -4.73 -0.88 3.32
CA ALA A 15 -3.85 -0.25 4.29
C ALA A 15 -3.26 -1.26 5.30
N ARG A 16 -4.06 -2.22 5.77
CA ARG A 16 -3.56 -3.32 6.62
C ARG A 16 -2.50 -4.16 5.91
N CYS A 17 -2.75 -4.53 4.65
CA CYS A 17 -1.81 -5.33 3.84
C CYS A 17 -0.50 -4.58 3.53
N LEU A 18 -0.55 -3.25 3.38
CA LEU A 18 0.61 -2.42 3.07
C LEU A 18 1.48 -2.08 4.29
N THR A 19 0.94 -2.19 5.50
CA THR A 19 1.67 -1.84 6.72
C THR A 19 2.98 -2.63 6.91
N PRO A 20 3.00 -3.97 6.72
CA PRO A 20 4.25 -4.74 6.71
C PRO A 20 5.23 -4.29 5.64
N VAL A 21 4.77 -3.98 4.42
CA VAL A 21 5.61 -3.50 3.32
C VAL A 21 6.28 -2.18 3.68
N ARG A 22 5.50 -1.22 4.21
CA ARG A 22 6.02 0.07 4.68
C ARG A 22 7.10 -0.10 5.72
N SER A 23 6.95 -1.08 6.62
CA SER A 23 7.94 -1.33 7.67
C SER A 23 9.30 -1.82 7.16
N VAL A 24 9.32 -2.44 5.98
CA VAL A 24 10.55 -2.84 5.30
C VAL A 24 11.16 -1.65 4.54
N LEU A 25 10.32 -0.83 3.88
CA LEU A 25 10.78 0.26 3.03
C LEU A 25 11.19 1.54 3.79
N VAL A 26 10.62 1.78 4.96
CA VAL A 26 10.96 2.92 5.83
C VAL A 26 11.50 2.36 7.15
N PRO A 27 12.83 2.21 7.27
CA PRO A 27 13.44 1.87 8.55
C PRO A 27 13.04 2.90 9.60
N ALA A 28 12.79 2.44 10.83
CA ALA A 28 12.40 3.24 11.99
C ALA A 28 13.33 4.44 12.29
N ASP A 29 14.55 4.44 11.74
CA ASP A 29 15.55 5.49 11.88
C ASP A 29 15.63 6.38 10.63
N ARG A 30 14.70 7.33 10.54
CA ARG A 30 15.12 8.70 10.30
C ARG A 30 14.89 9.46 11.61
N ALA A 31 15.81 9.26 12.54
CA ALA A 31 16.09 10.33 13.50
C ALA A 31 16.33 11.58 12.64
N GLU A 32 15.45 12.56 12.75
CA GLU A 32 15.83 13.92 12.36
C GLU A 32 17.20 14.16 12.99
N PRO A 33 18.22 14.63 12.24
CA PRO A 33 19.37 15.20 12.91
C PRO A 33 18.77 16.25 13.85
N ALA A 34 19.06 16.15 15.14
CA ALA A 34 18.61 17.11 16.14
C ALA A 34 19.09 18.51 15.69
N ALA A 35 18.28 19.17 14.88
CA ALA A 35 18.33 20.60 14.69
C ALA A 35 18.00 21.16 16.07
N ASP A 36 18.95 21.91 16.61
CA ASP A 36 18.96 22.54 17.93
C ASP A 36 19.41 21.66 19.11
N ALA A 37 20.35 20.74 18.88
CA ALA A 37 21.43 20.61 19.86
C ALA A 37 22.38 21.78 19.67
N GLU A 38 21.99 22.95 20.17
CA GLU A 38 22.86 24.09 20.37
C GLU A 38 24.11 23.57 21.10
N VAL A 39 25.21 23.46 20.36
CA VAL A 39 26.50 22.97 20.86
C VAL A 39 27.02 24.03 21.79
N MET A 40 26.55 23.98 23.04
CA MET A 40 27.00 24.85 24.09
C MET A 40 28.49 24.53 24.32
N PRO A 41 29.42 25.48 24.08
CA PRO A 41 30.85 25.19 24.11
C PRO A 41 31.25 24.66 25.48
N VAL A 42 32.05 23.60 25.51
CA VAL A 42 32.45 22.82 26.69
C VAL A 42 32.92 23.71 27.86
N VAL A 43 33.49 24.88 27.56
CA VAL A 43 34.00 25.84 28.54
C VAL A 43 32.91 26.44 29.45
N LEU A 44 31.66 26.58 28.96
CA LEU A 44 30.54 27.10 29.76
C LEU A 44 29.94 26.02 30.69
N ARG A 45 30.23 24.73 30.45
CA ARG A 45 29.67 23.61 31.23
C ARG A 45 30.34 23.48 32.60
N ASP A 46 31.64 23.77 32.67
CA ASP A 46 32.42 23.74 33.91
C ASP A 46 32.10 24.93 34.83
N TYR A 47 31.80 26.11 34.27
CA TYR A 47 31.45 27.29 35.06
C TYR A 47 30.08 27.19 35.74
N LEU A 48 29.13 26.44 35.17
CA LEU A 48 27.76 26.32 35.67
C LEU A 48 27.56 25.16 36.66
N GLY A 49 28.60 24.38 36.97
CA GLY A 49 28.52 23.28 37.96
C GLY A 49 27.52 22.18 37.60
N VAL A 50 27.07 22.11 36.33
CA VAL A 50 26.11 21.10 35.88
C VAL A 50 26.85 19.79 35.67
N ARG A 51 26.92 18.98 36.73
CA ARG A 51 27.27 17.55 36.59
C ARG A 51 26.21 16.90 35.71
N ALA A 52 26.52 16.81 34.41
CA ALA A 52 25.74 16.02 33.47
C ALA A 52 25.75 14.57 33.96
N ARG A 53 24.66 14.18 34.62
CA ARG A 53 24.33 12.79 34.87
C ARG A 53 24.46 12.09 33.51
N PRO A 54 25.25 11.00 33.37
CA PRO A 54 25.33 10.30 32.10
C PRO A 54 23.89 9.96 31.73
N SER A 55 23.43 10.54 30.62
CA SER A 55 22.16 10.20 30.02
C SER A 55 22.25 8.70 29.79
N ALA A 56 21.56 7.94 30.64
CA ALA A 56 21.33 6.53 30.43
C ALA A 56 20.88 6.44 28.98
N SER A 57 21.71 5.79 28.17
CA SER A 57 21.40 5.45 26.79
C SER A 57 20.05 4.76 26.85
N ARG A 58 18.99 5.53 26.62
CA ARG A 58 17.65 4.98 26.44
C ARG A 58 17.85 4.14 25.20
N ALA A 59 17.93 2.83 25.42
CA ALA A 59 17.82 1.83 24.38
C ALA A 59 16.81 2.39 23.37
N SER A 60 17.30 2.70 22.18
CA SER A 60 16.49 3.21 21.09
C SER A 60 15.51 2.10 20.79
N GLY A 61 14.36 2.12 21.48
CA GLY A 61 13.27 1.21 21.27
C GLY A 61 12.80 1.50 19.86
N GLY A 62 13.23 0.67 18.91
CA GLY A 62 13.02 0.88 17.48
C GLY A 62 11.59 1.32 17.24
N ARG A 63 11.42 2.59 16.85
CA ARG A 63 10.11 3.21 16.75
C ARG A 63 9.41 2.59 15.56
N ARG A 64 8.51 1.62 15.83
CA ARG A 64 7.78 0.92 14.78
C ARG A 64 7.16 1.96 13.82
N PRO A 65 7.38 1.85 12.50
CA PRO A 65 6.85 2.81 11.55
C PRO A 65 5.33 2.86 11.69
N ALA A 66 4.78 4.07 11.54
CA ALA A 66 3.34 4.30 11.65
C ALA A 66 2.57 3.41 10.66
N PRO A 67 1.39 2.89 11.04
CA PRO A 67 0.55 2.12 10.14
C PRO A 67 0.21 2.94 8.89
N VAL A 68 -0.01 2.25 7.77
CA VAL A 68 -0.50 2.89 6.55
C VAL A 68 -1.94 3.36 6.81
N ASP A 69 -2.27 4.58 6.39
CA ASP A 69 -3.61 5.13 6.56
C ASP A 69 -4.56 4.70 5.43
N VAL A 70 -5.85 4.94 5.64
CA VAL A 70 -6.91 4.57 4.70
C VAL A 70 -6.75 5.31 3.36
N ALA A 71 -6.32 6.58 3.41
CA ALA A 71 -6.08 7.38 2.21
C ALA A 71 -5.00 6.76 1.32
N THR A 72 -3.88 6.35 1.89
CA THR A 72 -2.80 5.64 1.17
C THR A 72 -3.30 4.30 0.64
N GLY A 73 -4.08 3.55 1.44
CA GLY A 73 -4.73 2.32 0.98
C GLY A 73 -5.62 2.54 -0.25
N ALA A 74 -6.43 3.60 -0.25
CA ALA A 74 -7.29 3.97 -1.38
C ALA A 74 -6.47 4.35 -2.63
N VAL A 75 -5.38 5.11 -2.47
CA VAL A 75 -4.48 5.48 -3.56
C VAL A 75 -3.86 4.25 -4.21
N VAL A 76 -3.36 3.30 -3.42
CA VAL A 76 -2.75 2.07 -3.94
C VAL A 76 -3.79 1.17 -4.61
N LEU A 77 -5.01 1.08 -4.08
CA LEU A 77 -6.11 0.41 -4.79
C LEU A 77 -6.43 1.10 -6.11
N GLY A 78 -6.41 2.43 -6.16
CA GLY A 78 -6.54 3.19 -7.41
C GLY A 78 -5.49 2.77 -8.45
N MET A 79 -4.23 2.56 -8.04
CA MET A 79 -3.18 2.05 -8.94
C MET A 79 -3.45 0.63 -9.43
N CYS A 80 -4.05 -0.22 -8.59
CA CYS A 80 -4.48 -1.57 -8.95
C CYS A 80 -5.59 -1.53 -10.01
N LEU A 81 -6.57 -0.64 -9.84
CA LEU A 81 -7.64 -0.41 -10.83
C LEU A 81 -7.10 0.16 -12.15
N ASP A 82 -6.08 1.03 -12.09
CA ASP A 82 -5.38 1.49 -13.29
C ASP A 82 -4.71 0.33 -14.04
N GLY A 83 -4.20 -0.67 -13.31
CA GLY A 83 -3.60 -1.86 -13.90
C GLY A 83 -4.62 -2.71 -14.66
N LEU A 84 -5.81 -2.89 -14.09
CA LEU A 84 -6.92 -3.55 -14.77
C LEU A 84 -7.33 -2.78 -16.04
N ARG A 85 -7.46 -1.45 -15.94
CA ARG A 85 -7.77 -0.61 -17.09
C ARG A 85 -6.66 -0.69 -18.16
N ALA A 86 -5.40 -0.68 -17.75
CA ALA A 86 -4.26 -0.79 -18.65
C ALA A 86 -4.21 -2.13 -19.37
N GLU A 87 -4.61 -3.22 -18.72
CA GLU A 87 -4.79 -4.52 -19.37
C GLU A 87 -5.88 -4.44 -20.46
N LEU A 88 -7.04 -3.85 -20.14
CA LEU A 88 -8.15 -3.70 -21.09
C LEU A 88 -7.79 -2.82 -22.29
N THR A 89 -6.87 -1.87 -22.13
CA THR A 89 -6.42 -0.96 -23.20
C THR A 89 -5.10 -1.36 -23.85
N GLY A 90 -4.49 -2.48 -23.45
CA GLY A 90 -3.20 -2.94 -23.99
C GLY A 90 -1.98 -2.10 -23.58
N THR A 91 -2.06 -1.34 -22.49
CA THR A 91 -1.00 -0.47 -21.95
C THR A 91 -0.37 -1.02 -20.66
N LEU A 92 -0.58 -2.29 -20.34
CA LEU A 92 -0.13 -2.94 -19.11
C LEU A 92 1.39 -2.83 -18.89
N ALA A 93 2.19 -2.92 -19.96
CA ALA A 93 3.65 -2.82 -19.86
C ALA A 93 4.12 -1.45 -19.33
N ALA A 94 3.52 -0.36 -19.81
CA ALA A 94 3.82 0.99 -19.33
C ALA A 94 3.39 1.16 -17.87
N TRP A 95 2.18 0.71 -17.53
CA TRP A 95 1.69 0.72 -16.15
C TRP A 95 2.63 -0.02 -15.19
N HIS A 96 3.13 -1.20 -15.59
CA HIS A 96 4.02 -2.03 -14.78
C HIS A 96 5.41 -1.41 -14.60
N ALA A 97 5.94 -0.73 -15.63
CA ALA A 97 7.21 -0.01 -15.55
C ALA A 97 7.16 1.12 -14.49
N ASP A 98 6.04 1.84 -14.42
CA ASP A 98 5.88 2.97 -13.51
C ASP A 98 5.36 2.59 -12.11
N LEU A 99 4.85 1.36 -11.94
CA LEU A 99 4.20 0.93 -10.70
C LEU A 99 5.16 0.99 -9.49
N GLY A 100 6.41 0.55 -9.64
CA GLY A 100 7.38 0.53 -8.54
C GLY A 100 7.66 1.92 -7.97
N THR A 101 7.91 2.90 -8.85
CA THR A 101 8.16 4.28 -8.45
C THR A 101 6.94 4.90 -7.75
N ARG A 102 5.74 4.71 -8.30
CA ARG A 102 4.50 5.22 -7.71
C ARG A 102 4.19 4.59 -6.37
N LEU A 103 4.35 3.27 -6.25
CA LEU A 103 4.13 2.54 -5.01
C LEU A 103 5.13 2.95 -3.92
N HIS A 104 6.40 3.10 -4.28
CA HIS A 104 7.41 3.62 -3.37
C HIS A 104 7.03 5.02 -2.87
N GLN A 105 6.70 5.95 -3.78
CA GLN A 105 6.29 7.31 -3.42
C GLN A 105 5.03 7.32 -2.53
N ALA A 106 4.04 6.47 -2.81
CA ALA A 106 2.83 6.37 -2.00
C ALA A 106 3.12 5.88 -0.57
N LEU A 107 4.10 4.99 -0.39
CA LEU A 107 4.42 4.39 0.92
C LEU A 107 5.45 5.16 1.74
N THR A 108 6.35 5.91 1.08
CA THR A 108 7.43 6.66 1.73
C THR A 108 7.22 8.18 1.72
N GLY A 109 6.28 8.67 0.89
CA GLY A 109 6.01 10.09 0.72
C GLY A 109 5.24 10.75 1.86
N PRO A 110 5.02 12.08 1.78
CA PRO A 110 4.32 12.86 2.80
C PRO A 110 2.88 12.39 3.06
N LEU A 111 2.24 11.81 2.03
CA LEU A 111 0.89 11.28 2.10
C LEU A 111 0.81 10.11 3.09
N ALA A 112 1.80 9.21 3.09
CA ALA A 112 1.88 8.11 4.05
C ALA A 112 2.07 8.59 5.51
N ALA A 113 2.51 9.84 5.72
CA ALA A 113 2.66 10.42 7.04
C ALA A 113 1.36 11.03 7.60
N GLY A 114 0.23 10.87 6.90
CA GLY A 114 -1.09 11.32 7.36
C GLY A 114 -1.30 12.84 7.29
N ARG A 115 -0.46 13.58 6.56
CA ARG A 115 -0.57 15.04 6.39
C ARG A 115 -1.41 15.44 5.18
N GLN A 116 -2.50 14.74 4.92
CA GLN A 116 -3.36 15.06 3.78
C GLN A 116 -4.51 15.99 4.22
N ALA A 117 -4.66 17.12 3.53
CA ALA A 117 -5.68 18.11 3.84
C ALA A 117 -7.12 17.56 3.70
N ASP A 118 -7.34 16.68 2.71
CA ASP A 118 -8.64 16.07 2.43
C ASP A 118 -8.54 14.54 2.35
N ALA A 119 -8.85 13.87 3.47
CA ALA A 119 -8.83 12.40 3.57
C ALA A 119 -9.90 11.70 2.70
N TRP A 120 -10.91 12.43 2.23
CA TRP A 120 -12.02 11.88 1.45
C TRP A 120 -11.76 11.83 -0.05
N GLN A 121 -10.89 12.71 -0.57
CA GLN A 121 -10.61 12.80 -2.00
C GLN A 121 -10.14 11.45 -2.60
N PRO A 122 -9.21 10.70 -1.95
CA PRO A 122 -8.77 9.41 -2.47
C PRO A 122 -9.89 8.36 -2.56
N LEU A 123 -10.90 8.42 -1.69
CA LEU A 123 -12.02 7.49 -1.70
C LEU A 123 -12.99 7.81 -2.85
N ALA A 124 -13.24 9.09 -3.12
CA ALA A 124 -14.03 9.52 -4.27
C ALA A 124 -13.34 9.14 -5.59
N ASP A 125 -12.03 9.36 -5.69
CA ASP A 125 -11.24 8.96 -6.87
C ASP A 125 -11.25 7.43 -7.07
N LEU A 126 -11.17 6.67 -5.97
CA LEU A 126 -11.27 5.20 -6.01
C LEU A 126 -12.63 4.73 -6.52
N GLN A 127 -13.72 5.33 -6.03
CA GLN A 127 -15.08 5.01 -6.46
C GLN A 127 -15.28 5.29 -7.96
N GLN A 128 -14.80 6.45 -8.41
CA GLN A 128 -14.85 6.83 -9.82
C GLN A 128 -14.10 5.83 -10.70
N ARG A 129 -12.88 5.45 -10.32
CA ARG A 129 -12.08 4.45 -11.06
C ARG A 129 -12.74 3.07 -11.08
N ALA A 130 -13.34 2.64 -9.97
CA ALA A 130 -14.07 1.38 -9.91
C ALA A 130 -15.27 1.38 -10.86
N HIS A 131 -15.98 2.51 -10.97
CA HIS A 131 -17.07 2.67 -11.92
C HIS A 131 -16.59 2.64 -13.38
N GLU A 132 -15.45 3.26 -13.69
CA GLU A 132 -14.86 3.23 -15.03
C GLU A 132 -14.45 1.81 -15.44
N VAL A 133 -13.84 1.04 -14.55
CA VAL A 133 -13.48 -0.37 -14.80
C VAL A 133 -14.73 -1.21 -15.04
N LEU A 134 -15.78 -1.06 -14.21
CA LEU A 134 -17.06 -1.75 -14.42
C LEU A 134 -17.66 -1.45 -15.80
N THR A 135 -17.64 -0.18 -16.19
CA THR A 135 -18.19 0.27 -17.47
C THR A 135 -17.39 -0.29 -18.65
N ALA A 136 -16.05 -0.29 -18.55
CA ALA A 136 -15.17 -0.86 -19.57
C ALA A 136 -15.43 -2.37 -19.76
N VAL A 137 -15.48 -3.12 -18.65
CA VAL A 137 -15.74 -4.57 -18.68
C VAL A 137 -17.13 -4.89 -19.26
N ALA A 138 -18.15 -4.11 -18.88
CA ALA A 138 -19.51 -4.28 -19.41
C ALA A 138 -19.59 -3.96 -20.93
N GLY A 139 -18.84 -2.94 -21.39
CA GLY A 139 -18.78 -2.55 -22.79
C GLY A 139 -18.14 -3.60 -23.70
N SER A 140 -17.15 -4.35 -23.19
CA SER A 140 -16.47 -5.43 -23.93
C SER A 140 -17.36 -6.66 -24.21
N GLY A 141 -18.54 -6.75 -23.58
CA GLY A 141 -19.46 -7.90 -23.68
C GLY A 141 -20.12 -8.16 -25.02
N ARG A 142 -20.04 -7.25 -26.01
CA ARG A 142 -20.72 -7.43 -27.30
C ARG A 142 -20.00 -8.36 -28.30
N GLY A 143 -18.78 -8.82 -28.00
CA GLY A 143 -17.93 -9.55 -28.96
C GLY A 143 -17.35 -10.91 -28.52
N GLY A 144 -17.57 -11.36 -27.28
CA GLY A 144 -17.13 -12.69 -26.80
C GLY A 144 -16.14 -12.66 -25.63
N ALA A 145 -16.29 -13.63 -24.72
CA ALA A 145 -15.44 -13.93 -23.56
C ALA A 145 -15.36 -12.92 -22.38
N ALA A 146 -16.13 -11.83 -22.37
CA ALA A 146 -16.18 -10.88 -21.24
C ALA A 146 -17.13 -11.35 -20.11
N GLY A 147 -16.83 -12.50 -19.48
CA GLY A 147 -17.54 -13.00 -18.31
C GLY A 147 -16.80 -12.72 -16.99
N PRO A 148 -17.43 -12.94 -15.82
CA PRO A 148 -16.80 -12.81 -14.49
C PRO A 148 -15.48 -13.59 -14.35
N ARG A 149 -15.36 -14.74 -15.02
CA ARG A 149 -14.13 -15.54 -15.09
C ARG A 149 -12.95 -14.77 -15.71
N SER A 150 -13.22 -13.87 -16.65
CA SER A 150 -12.20 -13.02 -17.25
C SER A 150 -11.70 -11.94 -16.29
N LEU A 151 -12.52 -11.50 -15.33
CA LEU A 151 -12.12 -10.50 -14.34
C LEU A 151 -11.26 -11.14 -13.24
N VAL A 152 -11.59 -12.37 -12.83
CA VAL A 152 -10.75 -13.18 -11.93
C VAL A 152 -9.35 -13.41 -12.53
N ALA A 153 -9.26 -13.82 -13.81
CA ALA A 153 -7.97 -14.02 -14.47
C ALA A 153 -7.11 -12.74 -14.50
N ARG A 154 -7.73 -11.58 -14.70
CA ARG A 154 -7.03 -10.28 -14.66
C ARG A 154 -6.51 -9.94 -13.27
N PHE A 155 -7.23 -10.31 -12.21
CA PHE A 155 -6.74 -10.12 -10.84
C PHE A 155 -5.54 -11.00 -10.53
N VAL A 156 -5.48 -12.23 -11.05
CA VAL A 156 -4.27 -13.08 -10.91
C VAL A 156 -3.06 -12.43 -11.58
N LEU A 157 -3.21 -11.91 -12.80
CA LEU A 157 -2.14 -11.16 -13.48
C LEU A 157 -1.70 -9.92 -12.69
N LEU A 158 -2.66 -9.22 -12.09
CA LEU A 158 -2.39 -8.06 -11.26
C LEU A 158 -1.62 -8.45 -9.98
N GLU A 159 -2.01 -9.55 -9.35
CA GLU A 159 -1.34 -10.09 -8.15
C GLU A 159 0.12 -10.41 -8.45
N ASP A 160 0.37 -11.15 -9.54
CA ASP A 160 1.72 -11.50 -9.97
C ASP A 160 2.57 -10.25 -10.27
N ALA A 161 1.98 -9.27 -10.96
CA ALA A 161 2.63 -8.01 -11.27
C ALA A 161 3.01 -7.21 -10.01
N VAL A 162 2.06 -7.06 -9.07
CA VAL A 162 2.29 -6.35 -7.80
C VAL A 162 3.32 -7.09 -6.94
N CYS A 163 3.21 -8.41 -6.82
CA CYS A 163 4.18 -9.25 -6.11
C CYS A 163 5.59 -9.08 -6.70
N GLY A 164 5.71 -9.15 -8.03
CA GLY A 164 6.97 -8.93 -8.74
C GLY A 164 7.58 -7.54 -8.49
N VAL A 165 6.76 -6.48 -8.49
CA VAL A 165 7.19 -5.12 -8.18
C VAL A 165 7.68 -5.01 -6.72
N LEU A 166 6.91 -5.52 -5.76
CA LEU A 166 7.28 -5.51 -4.34
C LEU A 166 8.64 -6.20 -4.11
N ARG A 167 8.86 -7.36 -4.74
CA ARG A 167 10.14 -8.08 -4.64
C ARG A 167 11.31 -7.28 -5.22
N ARG A 168 11.12 -6.57 -6.34
CA ARG A 168 12.16 -5.70 -6.92
C ARG A 168 12.49 -4.50 -6.02
N MET A 169 11.55 -4.06 -5.18
CA MET A 169 11.79 -3.05 -4.16
C MET A 169 12.49 -3.58 -2.90
N GLY A 170 12.85 -4.86 -2.86
CA GLY A 170 13.53 -5.48 -1.72
C GLY A 170 12.58 -5.99 -0.62
N VAL A 171 11.28 -6.09 -0.89
CA VAL A 171 10.32 -6.68 0.05
C VAL A 171 10.50 -8.21 0.08
N PRO A 172 10.57 -8.87 1.26
CA PRO A 172 10.66 -10.31 1.38
C PRO A 172 9.53 -11.02 0.62
N ALA A 173 9.83 -12.18 0.02
CA ALA A 173 8.90 -12.89 -0.87
C ALA A 173 7.54 -13.20 -0.19
N ASP A 174 7.56 -13.68 1.05
CA ASP A 174 6.34 -13.99 1.80
C ASP A 174 5.49 -12.75 2.06
N THR A 175 6.14 -11.63 2.42
CA THR A 175 5.46 -10.34 2.65
C THR A 175 4.92 -9.76 1.34
N ALA A 176 5.67 -9.89 0.25
CA ALA A 176 5.26 -9.44 -1.08
C ALA A 176 4.03 -10.22 -1.59
N GLY A 177 4.05 -11.54 -1.45
CA GLY A 177 2.92 -12.41 -1.85
C GLY A 177 1.68 -12.13 -1.02
N ALA A 178 1.80 -12.12 0.31
CA ALA A 178 0.67 -11.82 1.20
C ALA A 178 0.08 -10.42 0.96
N CYS A 179 0.94 -9.41 0.73
CA CYS A 179 0.48 -8.07 0.41
C CYS A 179 -0.21 -8.02 -0.96
N ALA A 180 0.35 -8.66 -1.99
CA ALA A 180 -0.24 -8.68 -3.33
C ALA A 180 -1.62 -9.35 -3.31
N GLY A 181 -1.74 -10.53 -2.71
CA GLY A 181 -3.02 -11.23 -2.56
C GLY A 181 -4.04 -10.44 -1.74
N GLY A 182 -3.59 -9.76 -0.68
CA GLY A 182 -4.46 -8.88 0.11
C GLY A 182 -4.97 -7.66 -0.67
N LEU A 183 -4.13 -7.07 -1.53
CA LEU A 183 -4.51 -5.95 -2.39
C LEU A 183 -5.48 -6.39 -3.50
N THR A 184 -5.24 -7.55 -4.12
CA THR A 184 -6.13 -8.09 -5.15
C THR A 184 -7.48 -8.50 -4.55
N ALA A 185 -7.50 -9.09 -3.37
CA ALA A 185 -8.74 -9.37 -2.63
C ALA A 185 -9.51 -8.09 -2.28
N ALA A 186 -8.82 -7.07 -1.75
CA ALA A 186 -9.43 -5.77 -1.45
C ALA A 186 -10.00 -5.11 -2.72
N ALA A 187 -9.27 -5.11 -3.83
CA ALA A 187 -9.76 -4.60 -5.11
C ALA A 187 -10.94 -5.42 -5.66
N GLY A 188 -10.89 -6.75 -5.56
CA GLY A 188 -11.96 -7.66 -5.96
C GLY A 188 -13.27 -7.42 -5.20
N SER A 189 -13.18 -7.08 -3.92
CA SER A 189 -14.35 -6.79 -3.08
C SER A 189 -15.19 -5.60 -3.60
N LEU A 190 -14.56 -4.62 -4.28
CA LEU A 190 -15.25 -3.49 -4.93
C LEU A 190 -16.20 -3.95 -6.05
N PHE A 191 -15.94 -5.13 -6.61
CA PHE A 191 -16.73 -5.75 -7.66
C PHE A 191 -17.59 -6.92 -7.14
N GLY A 192 -17.66 -7.11 -5.83
CA GLY A 192 -18.40 -8.22 -5.21
C GLY A 192 -17.72 -9.58 -5.38
N LEU A 193 -16.42 -9.63 -5.67
CA LEU A 193 -15.66 -10.88 -5.75
C LEU A 193 -15.09 -11.26 -4.38
N ALA A 194 -15.33 -12.49 -3.97
CA ALA A 194 -14.61 -13.14 -2.88
C ALA A 194 -13.37 -13.82 -3.45
N LEU A 195 -12.30 -13.06 -3.70
CA LEU A 195 -10.99 -13.61 -4.01
C LEU A 195 -10.39 -14.02 -2.67
N GLY A 196 -10.50 -15.31 -2.34
CA GLY A 196 -10.26 -15.82 -1.00
C GLY A 196 -8.83 -15.57 -0.50
N GLU A 197 -8.71 -15.22 0.79
CA GLU A 197 -7.56 -15.61 1.59
C GLU A 197 -7.40 -17.13 1.46
N GLY A 198 -6.28 -17.57 0.90
CA GLY A 198 -6.06 -18.97 0.56
C GLY A 198 -6.32 -19.91 1.72
N ASP A 199 -7.05 -20.98 1.40
CA ASP A 199 -7.12 -22.28 2.05
C ASP A 199 -5.95 -22.57 3.01
N GLY A 200 -6.15 -22.20 4.26
CA GLY A 200 -5.52 -22.85 5.39
C GLY A 200 -6.44 -23.93 5.93
N VAL A 201 -6.16 -25.19 5.60
CA VAL A 201 -6.63 -26.41 6.29
C VAL A 201 -8.06 -26.90 5.94
N ALA A 202 -8.17 -27.81 4.96
CA ALA A 202 -8.91 -29.09 5.08
C ALA A 202 -9.00 -29.82 3.72
N GLY A 203 -8.22 -30.89 3.53
CA GLY A 203 -8.42 -31.75 2.37
C GLY A 203 -7.26 -32.67 2.01
N ARG A 204 -6.80 -33.48 2.96
CA ARG A 204 -5.91 -34.62 2.65
C ARG A 204 -6.77 -35.88 2.66
N PRO A 205 -7.06 -36.53 1.51
CA PRO A 205 -7.66 -37.86 1.54
C PRO A 205 -6.59 -38.87 1.97
N VAL A 206 -6.98 -39.73 2.92
CA VAL A 206 -6.29 -40.99 3.25
C VAL A 206 -6.69 -42.03 2.21
#